data_AF-A0A2N6FBF9-F1
#
_entry.id   AF-A0A2N6FBF9-F1
#
_cell.length_a   1.000
_cell.length_b   1.000
_cell.length_c   1.000
_cell.angle_alpha   90.00
_cell.angle_beta   90.00
_cell.angle_gamma   90.00
#
_symmetry.space_group_name_H-M   'P 1'
#
loop_
_entity.id
_entity.type
_entity.pdbx_description
1 polymer ?
#
loop_
_entity_poly.entity_id
_entity_poly.type
_entity_poly.pdbx_seq_one_letter_code
_entity_poly.pdbx_strand_id
1 'polypeptide(L)'
;MDEFTRLAEVTRRESREGELPDFVVPLLMKVAENREEFKGQEHLVRELANRVAEYDTISNYCCEKIGFNLKDIHLILDQLRVSY
;
A
#
# COMPACT_ATOMS: atom_id res chain seq x y z
N MET A 1 -9.37 -1.71 -14.80
CA MET A 1 -8.01 -2.08 -14.37
C MET A 1 -8.17 -2.85 -13.08
N ASP A 2 -7.51 -4.00 -12.98
CA ASP A 2 -7.60 -4.91 -11.83
C ASP A 2 -6.91 -4.29 -10.60
N GLU A 3 -7.49 -4.48 -9.42
CA GLU A 3 -7.09 -3.87 -8.15
C GLU A 3 -5.65 -4.22 -7.77
N PHE A 4 -5.22 -5.45 -8.06
CA PHE A 4 -3.85 -5.91 -7.84
C PHE A 4 -2.88 -5.25 -8.81
N THR A 5 -3.30 -5.10 -10.07
CA THR A 5 -2.51 -4.39 -11.08
C THR A 5 -2.31 -2.92 -10.67
N ARG A 6 -3.37 -2.27 -10.16
CA ARG A 6 -3.30 -0.90 -9.64
C ARG A 6 -2.35 -0.81 -8.43
N LEU A 7 -2.41 -1.76 -7.49
CA LEU A 7 -1.50 -1.80 -6.35
C LEU A 7 -0.04 -1.91 -6.79
N ALA A 8 0.26 -2.76 -7.77
CA ALA A 8 1.61 -2.91 -8.31
C ALA A 8 2.13 -1.63 -8.97
N GLU A 9 1.30 -0.94 -9.75
CA GLU A 9 1.70 0.30 -10.43
C GLU A 9 1.98 1.42 -9.44
N VAL A 10 1.06 1.64 -8.48
CA VAL A 10 1.22 2.66 -7.45
C VAL A 10 2.46 2.34 -6.60
N THR A 11 2.62 1.10 -6.13
CA THR A 11 3.80 0.70 -5.34
C THR A 11 5.11 0.95 -6.08
N ARG A 12 5.20 0.59 -7.37
CA ARG A 12 6.41 0.82 -8.17
C ARG A 12 6.68 2.31 -8.41
N ARG A 13 5.62 3.11 -8.55
CA ARG A 13 5.74 4.55 -8.73
C ARG A 13 6.27 5.20 -7.44
N GLU A 14 5.59 4.99 -6.32
CA GLU A 14 5.96 5.58 -5.02
C GLU A 14 7.32 5.05 -4.52
N SER A 15 7.67 3.79 -4.83
CA SER A 15 9.00 3.23 -4.56
C SER A 15 10.11 3.90 -5.36
N ARG A 16 9.83 4.35 -6.60
CA ARG A 16 10.80 5.11 -7.42
C ARG A 16 10.92 6.55 -6.98
N GLU A 17 9.82 7.14 -6.52
CA GLU A 17 9.78 8.51 -5.98
C GLU A 17 10.45 8.59 -4.59
N GLY A 18 10.71 7.43 -3.95
CA GLY A 18 11.44 7.33 -2.68
C GLY A 18 10.57 7.66 -1.46
N GLU A 19 9.27 7.78 -1.68
CA GLU A 19 8.30 8.08 -0.63
C GLU A 19 8.02 6.83 0.20
N LEU A 20 7.93 5.65 -0.45
CA LEU A 20 7.67 4.40 0.27
C LEU A 20 8.92 3.80 0.94
N PRO A 21 8.79 3.30 2.19
CA PRO A 21 9.86 2.57 2.84
C PRO A 21 10.21 1.25 2.13
N ASP A 22 11.50 0.95 1.97
CA ASP A 22 12.02 -0.25 1.28
C ASP A 22 11.49 -1.58 1.84
N PHE A 23 11.10 -1.63 3.11
CA PHE A 23 10.56 -2.85 3.73
C PHE A 23 9.08 -3.08 3.43
N VAL A 24 8.33 -2.05 3.00
CA VAL A 24 6.90 -2.15 2.66
C VAL A 24 6.72 -2.56 1.20
N VAL A 25 7.58 -2.05 0.31
CA VAL A 25 7.58 -2.34 -1.13
C VAL A 25 7.47 -3.85 -1.44
N PRO A 26 8.32 -4.75 -0.88
CA PRO A 26 8.23 -6.18 -1.16
C PRO A 26 6.93 -6.81 -0.64
N LEU A 27 6.33 -6.29 0.44
CA LEU A 27 5.06 -6.80 0.99
C LEU A 27 3.89 -6.44 0.07
N LEU A 28 3.84 -5.19 -0.40
CA LEU A 28 2.82 -4.74 -1.36
C LEU A 28 2.93 -5.46 -2.70
N MET A 29 4.16 -5.65 -3.18
CA MET A 29 4.43 -6.40 -4.39
C MET A 29 4.01 -7.87 -4.25
N LYS A 30 4.28 -8.51 -3.10
CA LYS A 30 3.81 -9.87 -2.83
C LYS A 30 2.29 -9.99 -2.92
N VAL A 31 1.54 -9.03 -2.37
CA VAL A 31 0.06 -9.00 -2.48
C VAL A 31 -0.37 -8.85 -3.94
N ALA A 32 0.28 -7.97 -4.70
CA ALA A 32 -0.06 -7.72 -6.11
C ALA A 32 0.28 -8.90 -7.04
N GLU A 33 1.33 -9.67 -6.71
CA GLU A 33 1.78 -10.83 -7.48
C GLU A 33 1.01 -12.12 -7.13
N ASN A 34 0.51 -12.26 -5.90
CA ASN A 34 -0.21 -13.45 -5.41
C ASN A 34 -1.74 -13.28 -5.46
N ARG A 35 -2.29 -12.92 -6.63
CA ARG A 35 -3.73 -12.63 -6.80
C ARG A 35 -4.66 -13.77 -6.41
N GLU A 36 -4.22 -15.02 -6.61
CA GLU A 36 -5.01 -16.21 -6.25
C GLU A 36 -5.15 -16.39 -4.74
N GLU A 37 -4.15 -15.98 -3.96
CA GLU A 37 -4.13 -16.07 -2.50
C GLU A 37 -5.10 -15.06 -1.85
N PHE A 38 -5.23 -13.88 -2.46
CA PHE A 38 -6.07 -12.78 -1.98
C PHE A 38 -7.40 -12.67 -2.76
N LYS A 39 -7.78 -13.73 -3.49
CA LYS A 39 -9.01 -13.76 -4.27
C LYS A 39 -10.22 -13.63 -3.35
N GLY A 40 -11.06 -12.62 -3.56
CA GLY A 40 -12.18 -12.27 -2.67
C GLY A 40 -11.85 -11.19 -1.62
N GLN A 41 -10.59 -10.76 -1.51
CA GLN A 41 -10.14 -9.63 -0.68
C GLN A 41 -9.80 -8.40 -1.53
N GLU A 42 -10.31 -8.32 -2.76
CA GLU A 42 -10.09 -7.22 -3.70
C GLU A 42 -10.42 -5.84 -3.10
N HIS A 43 -11.43 -5.79 -2.22
CA HIS A 43 -11.78 -4.58 -1.49
C HIS A 43 -10.65 -4.07 -0.57
N LEU A 44 -9.92 -4.96 0.10
CA LEU A 44 -8.76 -4.62 0.94
C LEU A 44 -7.57 -4.20 0.10
N VAL A 45 -7.34 -4.89 -1.02
CA VAL A 45 -6.26 -4.57 -1.98
C VAL A 45 -6.48 -3.19 -2.58
N ARG A 46 -7.73 -2.86 -2.92
CA ARG A 46 -8.11 -1.53 -3.39
C ARG A 46 -7.90 -0.45 -2.35
N GLU A 47 -8.30 -0.71 -1.10
CA GLU A 47 -8.05 0.19 0.03
C GLU A 47 -6.56 0.40 0.26
N LEU A 48 -5.76 -0.66 0.17
CA LEU A 48 -4.31 -0.61 0.28
C LEU A 48 -3.71 0.24 -0.85
N ALA A 49 -4.14 0.04 -2.09
CA ALA A 49 -3.69 0.83 -3.23
C ALA A 49 -4.07 2.31 -3.11
N ASN A 50 -5.24 2.63 -2.56
CA ASN A 50 -5.63 4.01 -2.29
C ASN A 50 -4.72 4.65 -1.25
N ARG A 51 -4.48 3.98 -0.11
CA ARG A 51 -3.63 4.49 0.95
C ARG A 51 -2.17 4.68 0.51
N VAL A 52 -1.67 3.79 -0.35
CA VAL A 52 -0.33 3.91 -0.94
C VAL A 52 -0.28 5.06 -1.95
N ALA A 53 -1.34 5.27 -2.75
CA ALA A 53 -1.41 6.37 -3.69
C ALA A 53 -1.57 7.74 -3.01
N GLU A 54 -2.14 7.75 -1.80
CA GLU A 54 -2.25 8.93 -0.93
C GLU A 54 -1.11 9.01 0.10
N TYR A 55 -0.09 8.17 -0.04
CA TYR A 55 1.11 8.19 0.80
C TYR A 55 2.00 9.37 0.36
N ASP A 56 1.58 10.57 0.74
CA ASP A 56 2.28 11.81 0.39
C ASP A 56 3.25 12.17 1.54
N THR A 57 4.55 12.08 1.29
CA THR A 57 5.59 12.53 2.23
C THR A 57 5.76 14.05 2.22
N ILE A 58 5.22 14.75 1.22
CA ILE A 58 5.21 16.21 1.12
C ILE A 58 3.83 16.75 1.52
N SER A 59 3.40 16.42 2.73
CA SER A 59 2.53 17.32 3.48
C SER A 59 3.37 18.53 3.92
N ASN A 60 3.65 19.44 2.98
CA ASN A 60 3.81 20.85 3.34
C ASN A 60 2.53 21.23 4.08
N TYR A 61 2.53 21.17 5.41
CA TYR A 61 2.01 22.20 6.30
C TYR A 61 2.16 21.70 7.75
N CYS A 62 2.91 22.51 8.49
CA CYS A 62 3.13 22.49 9.92
C CYS A 62 1.87 22.08 10.70
N CYS A 63 2.05 21.14 11.64
CA CYS A 63 1.12 20.75 12.69
C CYS A 63 -0.24 20.22 12.21
N GLU A 64 -0.43 18.93 12.47
CA GLU A 64 -1.73 18.24 12.45
C GLU A 64 -2.32 18.05 11.04
N LYS A 65 -1.94 16.97 10.35
CA LYS A 65 -2.83 16.43 9.31
C LYS A 65 -2.71 14.93 9.12
N ILE A 66 -3.86 14.40 8.75
CA ILE A 66 -4.28 13.03 8.50
C ILE A 66 -3.53 12.53 7.25
N GLY A 67 -2.29 12.07 7.44
CA GLY A 67 -1.59 11.21 6.48
C GLY A 67 -1.70 9.78 6.97
N PHE A 68 -2.01 8.83 6.07
CA PHE A 68 -2.03 7.41 6.43
C PHE A 68 -0.64 7.02 6.94
N ASN A 69 -0.57 6.65 8.22
CA ASN A 69 0.71 6.27 8.84
C ASN A 69 1.05 4.84 8.43
N LEU A 70 2.33 4.47 8.51
CA LEU A 70 2.81 3.08 8.38
C LEU A 70 1.94 2.07 9.15
N LYS A 71 1.38 2.49 10.29
CA LYS A 71 0.42 1.70 11.08
C LYS A 71 -0.85 1.28 10.32
N ASP A 72 -1.40 2.12 9.46
CA ASP A 72 -2.59 1.81 8.67
C ASP A 72 -2.29 0.75 7.59
N ILE A 73 -1.11 0.86 6.97
CA ILE A 73 -0.61 -0.16 6.03
C ILE A 73 -0.38 -1.48 6.77
N HIS A 74 0.25 -1.45 7.95
CA HIS A 74 0.44 -2.64 8.77
C HIS A 74 -0.88 -3.27 9.23
N LEU A 75 -1.90 -2.48 9.58
CA LEU A 75 -3.24 -2.98 9.95
C LEU A 75 -3.88 -3.77 8.83
N ILE A 76 -3.78 -3.30 7.59
CA ILE A 76 -4.36 -3.99 6.43
C ILE A 76 -3.53 -5.23 6.09
N LEU A 77 -2.20 -5.15 6.18
CA LEU A 77 -1.33 -6.31 6.00
C LEU A 77 -1.60 -7.39 7.06
N ASP A 78 -1.86 -7.01 8.31
CA ASP A 78 -2.26 -7.91 9.39
C ASP A 78 -3.63 -8.55 9.14
N GLN A 79 -4.60 -7.76 8.65
CA GLN A 79 -5.91 -8.28 8.21
C GLN A 79 -5.80 -9.24 7.02
N LEU A 80 -4.87 -8.99 6.11
CA LEU A 80 -4.53 -9.89 5.00
C LEU A 80 -3.70 -11.10 5.46
N ARG A 81 -3.38 -11.21 6.75
CA ARG A 81 -2.50 -12.25 7.33
C ARG A 81 -1.15 -12.34 6.62
N VAL A 82 -0.67 -11.24 6.06
CA VAL A 82 0.64 -11.14 5.45
C VAL A 82 1.64 -10.82 6.55
N SER A 83 2.15 -11.87 7.19
CA SER A 83 3.18 -11.78 8.23
C SER A 83 4.59 -11.80 7.62
N TYR A 84 5.51 -11.11 8.30
CA TYR A 84 6.93 -10.95 7.96
C TYR A 84 7.68 -12.28 7.86
#